data_AF-A0A8J7C7V1-F1
#
_entry.id   AF-A0A8J7C7V1-F1
#
_cell.length_a   1.000
_cell.length_b   1.000
_cell.length_c   1.000
_cell.angle_alpha   90.00
_cell.angle_beta   90.00
_cell.angle_gamma   90.00
#
_symmetry.space_group_name_H-M   'P 1'
#
loop_
_entity.id
_entity.type
_entity.pdbx_description
1 polymer ?
#
loop_
_entity_poly.entity_id
_entity_poly.type
_entity_poly.pdbx_seq_one_letter_code
_entity_poly.pdbx_strand_id
1 'polypeptide(L)' 'MEREKHAPGQHPNSKANLIYHEGRPQAFGAKKRKRNLTVTEEGWEGLQPIIQEVGCSSVSEFLEKLGRGQLKVSA' A
#
# COMPACT_ATOMS: atom_id res chain seq x y z
N MET A 1 27.12 -8.34 -22.14
CA MET A 1 26.72 -7.05 -21.58
C MET A 1 27.68 -6.70 -20.47
N GLU A 2 28.55 -5.71 -20.69
CA GLU A 2 29.40 -5.16 -19.63
C GLU A 2 28.52 -4.46 -18.60
N ARG A 3 28.74 -4.73 -17.31
CA ARG A 3 28.09 -3.99 -16.24
C ARG A 3 28.89 -2.71 -16.02
N GLU A 4 28.34 -1.57 -16.45
CA GLU A 4 28.92 -0.28 -16.15
C GLU A 4 29.07 -0.14 -14.62
N LYS A 5 30.31 0.06 -14.17
CA LYS A 5 30.61 0.26 -12.76
C LYS A 5 30.27 1.70 -12.39
N HIS A 6 29.10 1.93 -11.81
CA HIS A 6 28.73 3.23 -11.26
C HIS A 6 29.31 3.39 -9.85
N ALA A 7 29.78 4.60 -9.51
CA ALA A 7 30.10 4.95 -8.13
C ALA A 7 28.85 4.89 -7.24
N PRO A 8 28.99 4.68 -5.91
CA PRO A 8 27.86 4.66 -4.99
C PRO A 8 26.95 5.90 -5.18
N GLY A 9 25.64 5.67 -5.39
CA GLY A 9 24.65 6.73 -5.62
C GLY A 9 24.59 7.30 -7.05
N GLN A 10 25.49 6.91 -7.96
CA GLN A 10 25.50 7.41 -9.34
C GLN A 10 24.71 6.53 -10.33
N HIS A 11 24.22 5.36 -9.89
CA HIS A 11 23.41 4.48 -10.72
C HIS A 11 22.12 5.21 -11.15
N PRO A 12 21.71 5.15 -12.43
CA PRO A 12 20.50 5.81 -12.92
C PRO A 12 19.25 5.52 -12.07
N ASN A 13 19.03 4.25 -11.70
CA ASN A 13 17.95 3.86 -10.79
C ASN A 13 18.02 4.50 -9.39
N SER A 14 19.23 4.67 -8.83
CA SER A 14 19.40 5.36 -7.55
C SER A 14 19.01 6.83 -7.65
N LYS A 15 19.38 7.50 -8.74
CA LYS A 15 18.99 8.89 -9.02
C LYS A 15 17.49 9.04 -9.25
N ALA A 16 16.88 8.11 -10.00
CA ALA A 16 15.44 8.10 -10.23
C ALA A 16 14.63 7.99 -8.92
N ASN A 17 15.12 7.20 -7.95
CA ASN A 17 14.50 7.08 -6.64
C ASN A 17 14.64 8.34 -5.77
N LEU A 18 15.65 9.18 -6.01
CA LEU A 18 15.84 10.43 -5.24
C LEU A 18 14.85 11.53 -5.65
N ILE A 19 14.33 11.50 -6.88
CA ILE A 19 13.40 12.51 -7.42
C ILE A 19 11.98 12.36 -6.84
N TYR A 20 11.69 11.25 -6.13
CA TYR A 20 10.39 11.00 -5.51
C TYR A 20 10.20 11.78 -4.19
N HIS A 21 10.21 13.11 -4.29
CA HIS A 21 10.11 14.03 -3.15
C HIS A 21 8.69 14.15 -2.56
N GLU A 22 7.67 13.61 -3.22
CA GLU A 22 6.27 13.84 -2.83
C GLU A 22 5.67 12.73 -1.96
N GLY A 23 6.43 11.68 -1.68
CA GLY A 23 5.90 10.49 -1.00
C GLY A 23 4.81 9.79 -1.81
N ARG A 24 4.25 8.70 -1.30
CA ARG A 24 3.14 8.00 -1.97
C ARG A 24 1.95 8.97 -2.06
N PRO A 25 1.36 9.19 -3.25
CA PRO A 25 0.16 9.99 -3.40
C PRO A 25 -0.91 9.58 -2.39
N GLN A 26 -1.47 10.56 -1.69
CA GLN A 26 -2.54 10.30 -0.74
C GLN A 26 -3.81 9.96 -1.52
N ALA A 27 -4.23 8.69 -1.46
CA ALA A 27 -5.40 8.21 -2.17
C ALA A 27 -6.71 8.98 -1.83
N PHE A 28 -6.80 9.62 -0.66
CA PHE A 28 -8.04 10.24 -0.17
C PHE A 28 -7.86 11.66 0.41
N GLY A 29 -6.78 12.38 0.04
CA GLY A 29 -6.55 13.80 0.40
C GLY A 29 -6.39 14.11 1.90
N ALA A 30 -6.57 13.13 2.78
CA ALA A 30 -6.41 13.24 4.22
C ALA A 30 -5.19 12.46 4.71
N LYS A 31 -4.48 13.05 5.69
CA LYS A 31 -3.38 12.35 6.39
C LYS A 31 -3.93 11.16 7.15
N LYS A 32 -3.40 9.96 6.86
CA LYS A 32 -3.69 8.75 7.63
C LYS A 32 -3.20 8.90 9.08
N ARG A 33 -3.98 8.39 10.03
CA ARG A 33 -3.58 8.25 11.44
C ARG A 33 -3.41 6.79 11.78
N LYS A 34 -2.40 6.45 12.59
CA LYS A 34 -2.19 5.08 13.07
C LYS A 34 -3.36 4.67 13.96
N ARG A 35 -3.91 3.48 13.71
CA ARG A 35 -4.92 2.79 14.53
C ARG A 35 -4.45 1.37 14.76
N ASN A 36 -4.82 0.78 15.90
CA ASN A 36 -4.50 -0.60 16.22
C ASN A 36 -5.76 -1.46 16.00
N LEU A 37 -5.55 -2.70 15.56
CA LEU A 37 -6.59 -3.70 15.33
C LEU A 37 -6.20 -4.98 16.05
N THR A 38 -7.14 -5.58 16.78
CA THR A 38 -6.99 -6.89 17.41
C THR A 38 -7.94 -7.87 16.72
N VAL A 39 -7.40 -8.92 16.12
CA VAL A 39 -8.14 -9.98 15.44
C VAL A 39 -7.46 -11.33 15.70
N THR A 40 -8.20 -12.41 15.51
CA THR A 40 -7.62 -13.76 15.53
C THR A 40 -6.78 -14.00 14.28
N GLU A 41 -5.92 -15.03 14.34
CA GLU A 41 -5.14 -15.48 13.19
C GLU A 41 -6.04 -15.89 12.02
N GLU A 42 -7.05 -16.72 12.29
CA GLU A 42 -8.07 -17.13 11.31
C GLU A 42 -8.75 -15.93 10.65
N GLY A 43 -9.13 -14.91 11.43
CA GLY A 43 -9.75 -13.69 10.91
C GLY A 43 -8.78 -12.86 10.05
N TRP A 44 -7.49 -12.85 10.38
CA TRP A 44 -6.48 -12.13 9.61
C TRP A 44 -6.17 -12.82 8.28
N GLU A 45 -5.99 -14.14 8.31
CA GLU A 45 -5.69 -14.94 7.13
C GLU A 45 -6.89 -15.02 6.18
N GLY A 46 -8.08 -15.28 6.72
CA GLY A 46 -9.33 -15.33 5.93
C GLY A 46 -9.68 -14.01 5.26
N LEU A 47 -9.21 -12.87 5.79
CA LEU A 47 -9.44 -11.55 5.19
C LEU A 47 -8.53 -11.28 3.98
N GLN A 48 -7.34 -11.88 3.90
CA GLN A 48 -6.40 -11.66 2.78
C GLN A 48 -6.99 -11.97 1.39
N PRO A 49 -7.64 -13.13 1.14
CA PRO A 49 -8.20 -13.41 -0.18
C PRO A 49 -9.34 -12.45 -0.54
N ILE A 50 -10.18 -12.07 0.43
CA ILE A 50 -11.29 -11.12 0.22
C ILE A 50 -10.74 -9.77 -0.24
N ILE A 51 -9.68 -9.29 0.42
CA ILE A 51 -9.03 -8.02 0.07
C ILE A 51 -8.55 -8.04 -1.39
N GLN A 52 -7.95 -9.14 -1.83
CA GLN A 52 -7.46 -9.28 -3.21
C GLN A 52 -8.63 -9.34 -4.21
N GLU A 53 -9.68 -10.09 -3.90
CA GLU A 53 -10.87 -10.24 -4.73
C GLU A 53 -11.57 -8.90 -4.99
N VAL A 54 -11.66 -8.05 -3.96
CA VAL A 54 -12.27 -6.70 -4.09
C VAL A 54 -11.30 -5.64 -4.64
N GLY A 55 -10.16 -6.06 -5.20
CA GLY A 55 -9.19 -5.18 -5.85
C GLY A 55 -8.48 -4.23 -4.88
N CYS A 56 -8.27 -4.66 -3.64
CA CYS A 56 -7.51 -3.92 -2.64
C CYS A 56 -6.12 -4.55 -2.45
N SER A 57 -5.12 -3.70 -2.23
CA SER A 57 -3.72 -4.11 -2.05
C SER A 57 -3.32 -4.35 -0.59
N SER A 58 -4.18 -3.97 0.36
CA SER A 58 -3.89 -4.09 1.80
C SER A 58 -5.15 -3.96 2.66
N VAL A 59 -5.06 -4.43 3.91
CA VAL A 59 -6.09 -4.25 4.95
C VAL A 59 -6.40 -2.76 5.18
N SER A 60 -5.38 -1.90 5.17
CA SER A 60 -5.57 -0.46 5.34
C SER A 60 -6.33 0.19 4.17
N GLU A 61 -6.12 -0.27 2.95
CA GLU A 61 -6.87 0.22 1.79
C GLU A 61 -8.31 -0.28 1.84
N PHE A 62 -8.50 -1.55 2.15
CA PHE A 62 -9.81 -2.15 2.32
C PHE A 62 -10.66 -1.40 3.36
N LEU A 63 -10.12 -1.13 4.55
CA LEU A 63 -10.81 -0.38 5.61
C LEU A 63 -11.17 1.06 5.20
N GLU A 64 -10.28 1.74 4.47
CA GLU A 64 -10.57 3.09 3.94
C GLU A 64 -11.71 3.07 2.92
N LYS A 65 -11.69 2.14 1.96
CA LYS A 65 -12.74 2.03 0.94
C LYS A 65 -14.07 1.60 1.55
N LEU A 66 -14.06 0.67 2.50
CA LEU A 66 -15.23 0.21 3.24
C LEU A 66 -15.87 1.37 4.03
N GLY A 67 -15.08 2.08 4.84
CA GLY A 67 -15.58 3.20 5.65
C GLY A 67 -16.08 4.39 4.81
N ARG A 68 -15.69 4.48 3.54
CA ARG A 68 -16.15 5.50 2.58
C ARG A 68 -17.30 5.03 1.70
N GLY A 69 -17.81 3.81 1.90
CA GLY A 69 -18.90 3.24 1.09
C GLY A 69 -18.50 2.90 -0.36
N GLN A 70 -17.20 2.83 -0.66
CA GLN A 70 -16.68 2.40 -1.96
C GLN A 70 -16.66 0.88 -2.10
N LEU A 71 -16.72 0.16 -0.97
CA LEU A 71 -16.99 -1.27 -0.90
C LEU A 71 -18.29 -1.47 -0.13
N LYS A 72 -19.09 -2.44 -0.56
CA LYS A 72 -20.31 -2.86 0.14
C LYS A 72 -20.14 -4.30 0.60
N VAL A 73 -20.41 -4.53 1.88
CA VAL A 73 -20.57 -5.88 2.43
C VAL A 73 -22.06 -6.12 2.52
N SER A 74 -22.57 -7.12 1.81
CA SER A 74 -23.92 -7.63 2.01
C SER A 74 -23.86 -8.75 3.04
N ALA A 75 -24.70 -8.67 4.07
CA ALA A 75 -24.92 -9.74 5.03
C ALA A 75 -25.95 -10.73 4.50
#